data_AF-A0A967B937-F1
#
_entry.id   AF-A0A967B937-F1
#
_cell.length_a   1.000
_cell.length_b   1.000
_cell.length_c   1.000
_cell.angle_alpha   90.00
_cell.angle_beta   90.00
_cell.angle_gamma   90.00
#
_symmetry.space_group_name_H-M   'P 1'
#
loop_
_entity.id
_entity.type
_entity.pdbx_description
1 polymer ?
#
loop_
_entity_poly.entity_id
_entity_poly.type
_entity_poly.pdbx_seq_one_letter_code
_entity_poly.pdbx_strand_id
1 'polypeptide(L)'
;MARVRCLMMQRDEPLLLEAWFRHHGYLFGFENLTVFDNGSIDPAIPDILDTYERAGATIHRGHDRPDDFIGRAQHFENVIRHWDAEGDYDFALMLNCDDFLATFTDEGLSCARTVVDKAFDAFLGEKRTLVMLASLMNVPERPGCFMLEDRRRNFIAAGALGHIDQGLAGTMSGKSEEWCDTPFTCLHMSNRPIEARAEQARQRLEVAEKAPADSRRTLAQLDPYARENRHLTMTAARQLAAFSKGVFIQFPAFVAQLRALGIATPFLVGDAALPTESTFGLWQVAPRRKDRFTPFDGNIYTEHNPDVAAVGTPPLRHYLSHGHAEGRRIRTAEDEETFTPLVSAELQPSNRPKPARKLRNTLKVRAKN
;
A
#
# COMPACT_ATOMS: atom_id res chain seq x y z
N MET A 1 19.93 -7.80 -17.13
CA MET A 1 18.76 -7.39 -16.35
C MET A 1 18.50 -8.48 -15.34
N ALA A 2 18.45 -8.11 -14.08
CA ALA A 2 18.21 -8.99 -12.97
C ALA A 2 16.86 -9.69 -13.11
N ARG A 3 16.83 -10.99 -12.85
CA ARG A 3 15.63 -11.80 -12.84
C ARG A 3 15.05 -11.85 -11.44
N VAL A 4 13.88 -11.26 -11.26
CA VAL A 4 13.21 -11.17 -9.96
C VAL A 4 12.06 -12.15 -9.93
N ARG A 5 11.98 -13.00 -8.91
CA ARG A 5 10.83 -13.86 -8.64
C ARG A 5 10.06 -13.39 -7.40
N CYS A 6 8.73 -13.44 -7.45
CA CYS A 6 7.85 -12.99 -6.38
C CYS A 6 7.07 -14.16 -5.79
N LEU A 7 6.95 -14.18 -4.46
CA LEU A 7 6.04 -15.05 -3.71
C LEU A 7 4.99 -14.21 -3.00
N MET A 8 3.76 -14.70 -3.00
CA MET A 8 2.66 -14.11 -2.25
C MET A 8 1.71 -15.22 -1.79
N MET A 9 1.09 -15.04 -0.62
CA MET A 9 0.00 -15.87 -0.12
C MET A 9 -1.20 -14.97 0.15
N GLN A 10 -2.36 -15.38 -0.34
CA GLN A 10 -3.60 -14.60 -0.24
C GLN A 10 -4.76 -15.50 0.14
N ARG A 11 -5.81 -14.87 0.66
CA ARG A 11 -7.12 -15.47 0.84
C ARG A 11 -8.18 -14.39 0.69
N ASP A 12 -9.14 -14.59 -0.21
CA ASP A 12 -10.30 -13.71 -0.40
C ASP A 12 -9.90 -12.25 -0.64
N GLU A 13 -9.04 -12.03 -1.65
CA GLU A 13 -8.50 -10.72 -2.05
C GLU A 13 -9.12 -10.14 -3.35
N PRO A 14 -10.46 -10.05 -3.50
CA PRO A 14 -11.10 -9.72 -4.78
C PRO A 14 -10.82 -8.29 -5.25
N LEU A 15 -10.45 -7.39 -4.33
CA LEU A 15 -10.13 -6.00 -4.65
C LEU A 15 -8.73 -5.80 -5.23
N LEU A 16 -7.80 -6.70 -4.90
CA LEU A 16 -6.37 -6.45 -5.07
C LEU A 16 -5.66 -7.53 -5.88
N LEU A 17 -6.15 -8.77 -5.87
CA LEU A 17 -5.44 -9.90 -6.46
C LEU A 17 -5.13 -9.69 -7.94
N GLU A 18 -6.12 -9.28 -8.72
CA GLU A 18 -5.93 -9.01 -10.15
C GLU A 18 -4.92 -7.87 -10.37
N ALA A 19 -5.03 -6.80 -9.59
CA ALA A 19 -4.12 -5.66 -9.69
C ALA A 19 -2.68 -6.06 -9.31
N TRP A 20 -2.52 -6.89 -8.28
CA TRP A 20 -1.24 -7.42 -7.84
C TRP A 20 -0.57 -8.24 -8.96
N PHE A 21 -1.32 -9.15 -9.59
CA PHE A 21 -0.81 -9.92 -10.73
C PHE A 21 -0.38 -9.02 -11.88
N ARG A 22 -1.23 -8.08 -12.30
CA ARG A 22 -0.93 -7.23 -13.46
C ARG A 22 0.25 -6.29 -13.21
N HIS A 23 0.35 -5.70 -12.01
CA HIS A 23 1.46 -4.82 -11.65
C HIS A 23 2.78 -5.58 -11.60
N HIS A 24 2.85 -6.69 -10.86
CA HIS A 24 4.11 -7.44 -10.72
C HIS A 24 4.43 -8.26 -11.97
N GLY A 25 3.43 -8.70 -12.73
CA GLY A 25 3.62 -9.35 -14.03
C GLY A 25 4.13 -8.38 -15.09
N TYR A 26 3.70 -7.12 -15.06
CA TYR A 26 4.29 -6.06 -15.89
C TYR A 26 5.77 -5.85 -15.59
N LEU A 27 6.14 -5.83 -14.30
CA LEU A 27 7.53 -5.63 -13.87
C LEU A 27 8.40 -6.84 -14.17
N PHE A 28 7.94 -8.06 -13.86
CA PHE A 28 8.81 -9.24 -13.76
C PHE A 28 8.46 -10.36 -14.73
N GLY A 29 7.33 -10.30 -15.43
CA GLY A 29 6.77 -11.44 -16.17
C GLY A 29 5.95 -12.35 -15.26
N PHE A 30 4.84 -12.89 -15.78
CA PHE A 30 3.93 -13.73 -15.00
C PHE A 30 4.59 -15.05 -14.60
N GLU A 31 5.49 -15.58 -15.42
CA GLU A 31 6.29 -16.79 -15.16
C GLU A 31 7.21 -16.69 -13.93
N ASN A 32 7.43 -15.47 -13.43
CA ASN A 32 8.22 -15.22 -12.23
C ASN A 32 7.34 -14.95 -10.99
N LEU A 33 6.02 -15.12 -11.09
CA LEU A 33 5.09 -14.96 -9.98
C LEU A 33 4.65 -16.33 -9.45
N THR A 34 4.77 -16.52 -8.14
CA THR A 34 4.25 -17.69 -7.44
C THR A 34 3.26 -17.26 -6.36
N VAL A 35 2.05 -17.80 -6.44
CA VAL A 35 0.92 -17.40 -5.59
C VAL A 35 0.35 -18.62 -4.88
N PHE A 36 0.25 -18.53 -3.56
CA PHE A 36 -0.48 -19.47 -2.74
C PHE A 36 -1.90 -18.95 -2.50
N ASP A 37 -2.89 -19.74 -2.89
CA ASP A 37 -4.27 -19.54 -2.47
C ASP A 37 -4.52 -20.29 -1.16
N ASN A 38 -4.77 -19.55 -0.08
CA ASN A 38 -5.01 -20.10 1.25
C ASN A 38 -6.51 -20.37 1.49
N GLY A 39 -7.13 -21.09 0.55
CA GLY A 39 -8.52 -21.52 0.64
C GLY A 39 -9.52 -20.38 0.45
N SER A 40 -9.39 -19.62 -0.65
CA SER A 40 -10.37 -18.60 -0.99
C SER A 40 -11.74 -19.21 -1.28
N ILE A 41 -12.78 -18.53 -0.81
CA ILE A 41 -14.19 -18.86 -1.02
C ILE A 41 -14.92 -17.77 -1.82
N ASP A 42 -14.32 -16.60 -1.97
CA ASP A 42 -14.85 -15.55 -2.84
C ASP A 42 -14.93 -16.07 -4.30
N PRO A 43 -16.10 -15.96 -4.95
CA PRO A 43 -16.35 -16.57 -6.24
C PRO A 43 -15.52 -15.96 -7.39
N ALA A 44 -14.98 -14.75 -7.24
CA ALA A 44 -14.15 -14.13 -8.27
C ALA A 44 -12.71 -14.67 -8.26
N ILE A 45 -12.24 -15.21 -7.14
CA ILE A 45 -10.84 -15.59 -6.96
C ILE A 45 -10.42 -16.75 -7.87
N PRO A 46 -11.18 -17.86 -8.00
CA PRO A 46 -10.81 -18.94 -8.91
C PRO A 46 -10.59 -18.48 -10.36
N ASP A 47 -11.47 -17.65 -10.89
CA ASP A 47 -11.37 -17.13 -12.26
C ASP A 47 -10.14 -16.24 -12.46
N ILE A 48 -9.80 -15.42 -11.46
CA ILE A 48 -8.58 -14.61 -11.46
C ILE A 48 -7.35 -15.50 -11.45
N LEU A 49 -7.28 -16.49 -10.54
CA LEU A 49 -6.15 -17.41 -10.43
C LEU A 49 -5.94 -18.20 -11.72
N ASP A 50 -7.01 -18.75 -12.29
CA ASP A 50 -6.96 -19.51 -13.54
C ASP A 50 -6.49 -18.64 -14.72
N THR A 51 -6.87 -17.36 -14.73
CA THR A 51 -6.43 -16.42 -15.76
C THR A 51 -4.92 -16.20 -15.72
N TYR A 52 -4.35 -15.99 -14.54
CA TYR A 52 -2.91 -15.74 -14.43
C TYR A 52 -2.07 -17.00 -14.42
N GLU A 53 -2.62 -18.15 -14.03
CA GLU A 53 -2.00 -19.45 -14.25
C GLU A 53 -1.81 -19.72 -15.75
N ARG A 54 -2.85 -19.49 -16.57
CA ARG A 54 -2.74 -19.56 -18.03
C ARG A 54 -1.76 -18.54 -18.61
N ALA A 55 -1.57 -17.40 -17.95
CA ALA A 55 -0.59 -16.39 -18.34
C ALA A 55 0.85 -16.76 -17.95
N GLY A 56 1.05 -17.80 -17.13
CA GLY A 56 2.36 -18.33 -16.76
C GLY A 56 2.66 -18.33 -15.25
N ALA A 57 1.83 -17.72 -14.42
CA ALA A 57 2.04 -17.71 -12.97
C ALA A 57 1.90 -19.11 -12.36
N THR A 58 2.70 -19.41 -11.33
CA THR A 58 2.58 -20.66 -10.58
C THR A 58 1.57 -20.49 -9.45
N ILE A 59 0.50 -21.29 -9.43
CA ILE A 59 -0.55 -21.20 -8.41
C ILE A 59 -0.59 -22.46 -7.54
N HIS A 60 -0.42 -22.29 -6.23
CA HIS A 60 -0.56 -23.36 -5.24
C HIS A 60 -1.93 -23.28 -4.55
N ARG A 61 -2.83 -24.24 -4.85
CA ARG A 61 -4.20 -24.31 -4.28
C ARG A 61 -4.36 -25.30 -3.10
N GLY A 62 -3.30 -26.04 -2.77
CA GLY A 62 -3.34 -27.11 -1.75
C GLY A 62 -3.06 -26.69 -0.31
N HIS A 63 -3.02 -25.40 -0.01
CA HIS A 63 -2.58 -24.84 1.27
C HIS A 63 -3.75 -24.12 1.95
N ASP A 64 -4.88 -24.78 2.14
CA ASP A 64 -6.16 -24.19 2.54
C ASP A 64 -6.44 -24.21 4.05
N ARG A 65 -5.48 -24.68 4.86
CA ARG A 65 -5.66 -24.80 6.32
C ARG A 65 -5.19 -23.55 7.05
N PRO A 66 -5.76 -23.23 8.23
CA PRO A 66 -5.22 -22.16 9.08
C PRO A 66 -3.73 -22.34 9.42
N ASP A 67 -3.30 -23.59 9.61
CA ASP A 67 -1.90 -23.93 9.88
C ASP A 67 -0.98 -23.62 8.68
N ASP A 68 -1.50 -23.59 7.45
CA ASP A 68 -0.70 -23.19 6.28
C ASP A 68 -0.41 -21.70 6.27
N PHE A 69 -1.34 -20.87 6.76
CA PHE A 69 -1.08 -19.45 6.94
C PHE A 69 -0.08 -19.19 8.05
N ILE A 70 -0.21 -19.91 9.17
CA ILE A 70 0.77 -19.89 10.27
C ILE A 70 2.12 -20.47 9.79
N GLY A 71 2.11 -21.42 8.86
CA GLY A 71 3.29 -22.04 8.27
C GLY A 71 3.83 -21.31 7.03
N ARG A 72 3.28 -20.15 6.65
CA ARG A 72 3.57 -19.52 5.35
C ARG A 72 5.06 -19.26 5.10
N ALA A 73 5.80 -18.92 6.16
CA ALA A 73 7.24 -18.71 6.08
C ALA A 73 7.97 -19.98 5.64
N GLN A 74 7.56 -21.15 6.15
CA GLN A 74 8.13 -22.44 5.75
C GLN A 74 7.77 -22.79 4.30
N HIS A 75 6.53 -22.52 3.87
CA HIS A 75 6.10 -22.73 2.49
C HIS A 75 6.92 -21.88 1.51
N PHE A 76 7.15 -20.61 1.86
CA PHE A 76 7.99 -19.71 1.07
C PHE A 76 9.45 -20.14 1.06
N GLU A 77 9.99 -20.57 2.20
CA GLU A 77 11.34 -21.12 2.26
C GLU A 77 11.48 -22.32 1.31
N ASN A 78 10.55 -23.27 1.34
CA ASN A 78 10.60 -24.45 0.48
C ASN A 78 10.64 -24.08 -1.01
N VAL A 79 9.85 -23.10 -1.43
CA VAL A 79 9.85 -22.60 -2.82
C VAL A 79 11.17 -21.91 -3.17
N ILE A 80 11.68 -21.03 -2.29
CA ILE A 80 12.94 -20.33 -2.54
C ILE A 80 14.12 -21.32 -2.60
N ARG A 81 14.15 -22.32 -1.72
CA ARG A 81 15.16 -23.39 -1.74
C ARG A 81 15.10 -24.22 -3.01
N HIS A 82 13.90 -24.42 -3.56
CA HIS A 82 13.74 -25.06 -4.85
C HIS A 82 14.32 -24.19 -5.98
N TRP A 83 14.02 -22.89 -5.99
CA TRP A 83 14.61 -21.96 -6.97
C TRP A 83 16.14 -21.85 -6.85
N ASP A 84 16.68 -21.87 -5.62
CA ASP A 84 18.13 -21.91 -5.37
C ASP A 84 18.80 -23.11 -6.06
N ALA A 85 18.11 -24.26 -6.10
CA ALA A 85 18.60 -25.46 -6.76
C ALA A 85 18.52 -25.38 -8.29
N GLU A 86 17.54 -24.66 -8.84
CA GLU A 86 17.40 -24.43 -10.28
C GLU A 86 18.41 -23.39 -10.81
N GLY A 87 18.71 -22.36 -10.01
CA GLY A 87 19.66 -21.31 -10.35
C GLY A 87 19.16 -20.27 -11.37
N ASP A 88 17.84 -20.15 -11.58
CA ASP A 88 17.23 -19.30 -12.63
C ASP A 88 16.48 -18.08 -12.05
N TYR A 89 17.16 -17.33 -11.18
CA TYR A 89 16.73 -16.01 -10.68
C TYR A 89 17.89 -15.30 -9.94
N ASP A 90 17.76 -13.99 -9.73
CA ASP A 90 18.71 -13.16 -8.99
C ASP A 90 18.18 -12.70 -7.63
N PHE A 91 16.87 -12.43 -7.52
CA PHE A 91 16.24 -11.94 -6.29
C PHE A 91 14.87 -12.60 -6.01
N ALA A 92 14.62 -12.95 -4.76
CA ALA A 92 13.32 -13.42 -4.29
C ALA A 92 12.65 -12.33 -3.44
N LEU A 93 11.48 -11.88 -3.87
CA LEU A 93 10.61 -10.94 -3.15
C LEU A 93 9.44 -11.69 -2.55
N MET A 94 9.17 -11.44 -1.27
CA MET A 94 7.98 -11.93 -0.59
C MET A 94 7.07 -10.75 -0.29
N LEU A 95 5.92 -10.71 -0.95
CA LEU A 95 4.99 -9.59 -0.92
C LEU A 95 3.64 -10.05 -0.37
N ASN A 96 2.94 -9.14 0.30
CA ASN A 96 1.51 -9.33 0.56
C ASN A 96 0.69 -8.90 -0.67
N CYS A 97 -0.56 -9.36 -0.77
CA CYS A 97 -1.44 -8.98 -1.87
C CYS A 97 -1.73 -7.46 -1.93
N ASP A 98 -1.52 -6.75 -0.82
CA ASP A 98 -1.64 -5.29 -0.72
C ASP A 98 -0.32 -4.53 -0.84
N ASP A 99 0.79 -5.20 -1.14
CA ASP A 99 2.09 -4.56 -1.38
C ASP A 99 2.33 -4.43 -2.90
N PHE A 100 2.45 -3.18 -3.41
CA PHE A 100 2.80 -2.89 -4.81
C PHE A 100 4.18 -2.26 -4.89
N LEU A 101 5.12 -2.88 -5.60
CA LEU A 101 6.49 -2.39 -5.67
C LEU A 101 6.60 -1.04 -6.40
N ALA A 102 7.36 -0.11 -5.80
CA ALA A 102 7.81 1.14 -6.39
C ALA A 102 9.26 1.44 -5.97
N THR A 103 9.86 2.45 -6.58
CA THR A 103 11.26 2.84 -6.34
C THR A 103 11.35 4.34 -6.07
N PHE A 104 12.03 4.73 -5.00
CA PHE A 104 12.46 6.11 -4.80
C PHE A 104 13.55 6.47 -5.81
N THR A 105 13.45 7.66 -6.39
CA THR A 105 14.40 8.20 -7.36
C THR A 105 14.84 9.59 -6.92
N ASP A 106 15.81 10.16 -7.62
CA ASP A 106 16.23 11.54 -7.41
C ASP A 106 15.11 12.54 -7.71
N GLU A 107 14.12 12.17 -8.53
CA GLU A 107 12.97 13.02 -8.88
C GLU A 107 11.71 12.74 -8.04
N GLY A 108 11.72 11.70 -7.19
CA GLY A 108 10.55 11.32 -6.38
C GLY A 108 10.30 9.81 -6.35
N LEU A 109 9.22 9.36 -6.97
CA LEU A 109 8.81 7.95 -7.04
C LEU A 109 8.62 7.50 -8.48
N SER A 110 8.94 6.23 -8.75
CA SER A 110 8.66 5.58 -10.01
C SER A 110 8.18 4.14 -9.81
N CYS A 111 7.25 3.72 -10.65
CA CYS A 111 6.82 2.33 -10.81
C CYS A 111 7.08 1.82 -12.24
N ALA A 112 7.78 2.61 -13.05
CA ALA A 112 8.13 2.24 -14.42
C ALA A 112 9.11 1.07 -14.41
N ARG A 113 8.85 0.07 -15.26
CA ARG A 113 9.67 -1.14 -15.35
C ARG A 113 11.16 -0.84 -15.56
N THR A 114 11.49 0.06 -16.49
CA THR A 114 12.89 0.42 -16.79
C THR A 114 13.64 0.99 -15.58
N VAL A 115 12.95 1.71 -14.68
CA VAL A 115 13.54 2.26 -13.47
C VAL A 115 13.73 1.16 -12.42
N VAL A 116 12.71 0.31 -12.25
CA VAL A 116 12.75 -0.83 -11.31
C VAL A 116 13.85 -1.82 -11.70
N ASP A 117 13.93 -2.18 -12.98
CA ASP A 117 14.94 -3.11 -13.54
C ASP A 117 16.36 -2.58 -13.31
N LYS A 118 16.60 -1.30 -13.63
CA LYS A 118 17.90 -0.65 -13.39
C LYS A 118 18.25 -0.63 -11.91
N ALA A 119 17.27 -0.40 -11.03
CA ALA A 119 17.50 -0.43 -9.59
C ALA A 119 17.89 -1.83 -9.10
N PHE A 120 17.30 -2.91 -9.63
CA PHE A 120 17.70 -4.27 -9.27
C PHE A 120 19.08 -4.64 -9.81
N ASP A 121 19.40 -4.22 -11.04
CA ASP A 121 20.72 -4.45 -11.65
C ASP A 121 21.87 -3.91 -10.78
N ALA A 122 21.64 -2.82 -10.04
CA ALA A 122 22.62 -2.22 -9.13
C ALA A 122 22.98 -3.10 -7.92
N PHE A 123 22.16 -4.11 -7.60
CA PHE A 123 22.39 -5.02 -6.46
C PHE A 123 22.82 -6.43 -6.90
N LEU A 124 23.10 -6.65 -8.20
CA LEU A 124 23.58 -7.95 -8.66
C LEU A 124 24.85 -8.37 -7.91
N GLY A 125 24.85 -9.60 -7.41
CA GLY A 125 25.94 -10.14 -6.60
C GLY A 125 25.86 -9.80 -5.11
N GLU A 126 24.93 -8.94 -4.67
CA GLU A 126 24.71 -8.68 -3.25
C GLU A 126 24.34 -9.97 -2.50
N LYS A 127 24.77 -10.08 -1.25
CA LYS A 127 24.54 -11.23 -0.37
C LYS A 127 23.99 -10.84 1.00
N ARG A 128 23.98 -9.55 1.35
CA ARG A 128 23.33 -9.00 2.54
C ARG A 128 21.81 -9.08 2.44
N THR A 129 21.15 -8.85 3.57
CA THR A 129 19.70 -8.67 3.57
C THR A 129 19.37 -7.33 2.89
N LEU A 130 18.62 -7.36 1.79
CA LEU A 130 18.21 -6.16 1.07
C LEU A 130 16.93 -5.60 1.70
N VAL A 131 16.96 -4.32 2.08
CA VAL A 131 15.93 -3.70 2.92
C VAL A 131 15.25 -2.56 2.18
N MET A 132 13.92 -2.62 2.14
CA MET A 132 13.04 -1.50 1.83
C MET A 132 12.70 -0.80 3.16
N LEU A 133 13.39 0.29 3.46
CA LEU A 133 13.34 0.91 4.81
C LEU A 133 11.95 1.43 5.19
N ALA A 134 11.14 1.84 4.22
CA ALA A 134 9.81 2.35 4.48
C ALA A 134 8.81 1.89 3.42
N SER A 135 7.56 1.78 3.83
CA SER A 135 6.41 1.57 2.94
C SER A 135 5.62 2.87 2.84
N LEU A 136 4.78 2.96 1.81
CA LEU A 136 3.91 4.11 1.56
C LEU A 136 2.46 3.64 1.66
N MET A 137 1.80 3.94 2.76
CA MET A 137 0.43 3.52 3.01
C MET A 137 -0.56 4.39 2.23
N ASN A 138 -1.53 3.77 1.57
CA ASN A 138 -2.54 4.50 0.80
C ASN A 138 -3.42 5.38 1.68
N VAL A 139 -3.82 6.54 1.16
CA VAL A 139 -4.77 7.44 1.82
C VAL A 139 -6.20 7.05 1.41
N PRO A 140 -7.10 6.77 2.36
CA PRO A 140 -8.49 6.42 2.05
C PRO A 140 -9.15 7.50 1.18
N GLU A 141 -9.98 7.07 0.23
CA GLU A 141 -10.77 7.94 -0.68
C GLU A 141 -9.92 8.87 -1.56
N ARG A 142 -8.59 8.68 -1.61
CA ARG A 142 -7.66 9.46 -2.44
C ARG A 142 -6.73 8.53 -3.22
N PRO A 143 -7.21 7.91 -4.32
CA PRO A 143 -6.39 7.09 -5.20
C PRO A 143 -5.11 7.81 -5.65
N GLY A 144 -3.98 7.11 -5.62
CA GLY A 144 -2.67 7.69 -5.93
C GLY A 144 -2.08 8.59 -4.84
N CYS A 145 -2.73 8.73 -3.68
CA CYS A 145 -2.18 9.44 -2.53
C CYS A 145 -1.66 8.47 -1.46
N PHE A 146 -0.48 8.75 -0.92
CA PHE A 146 0.18 7.90 0.06
C PHE A 146 0.75 8.71 1.23
N MET A 147 1.00 8.05 2.36
CA MET A 147 1.79 8.60 3.46
C MET A 147 2.90 7.64 3.84
N LEU A 148 3.99 8.17 4.38
CA LEU A 148 5.07 7.34 4.92
C LEU A 148 4.54 6.47 6.06
N GLU A 149 4.84 5.19 5.98
CA GLU A 149 4.60 4.20 7.03
C GLU A 149 5.95 3.60 7.42
N ASP A 150 6.29 3.67 8.71
CA ASP A 150 7.50 3.05 9.27
C ASP A 150 7.34 1.53 9.33
N ARG A 151 7.33 0.94 8.13
CA ARG A 151 7.10 -0.47 7.91
C ARG A 151 8.08 -0.96 6.86
N ARG A 152 9.11 -1.66 7.33
CA ARG A 152 10.11 -2.25 6.45
C ARG A 152 9.59 -3.47 5.69
N ARG A 153 10.24 -3.77 4.57
CA ARG A 153 10.17 -5.07 3.89
C ARG A 153 11.59 -5.50 3.56
N ASN A 154 11.82 -6.81 3.57
CA ASN A 154 13.11 -7.36 3.21
C ASN A 154 12.93 -8.28 2.00
N PHE A 155 13.97 -8.34 1.19
CA PHE A 155 14.10 -9.31 0.11
C PHE A 155 15.55 -9.81 0.06
N ILE A 156 15.79 -10.86 -0.71
CA ILE A 156 17.06 -11.57 -0.67
C ILE A 156 17.54 -11.90 -2.08
N ALA A 157 18.86 -11.95 -2.22
CA ALA A 157 19.49 -12.47 -3.43
C ALA A 157 19.40 -14.01 -3.50
N ALA A 158 19.53 -14.55 -4.70
CA ALA A 158 19.60 -15.97 -4.94
C ALA A 158 20.75 -16.63 -4.14
N GLY A 159 20.45 -17.79 -3.56
CA GLY A 159 21.32 -18.57 -2.70
C GLY A 159 21.61 -17.94 -1.34
N ALA A 160 20.97 -16.80 -1.01
CA ALA A 160 21.26 -16.06 0.21
C ALA A 160 20.26 -16.32 1.34
N LEU A 161 19.15 -17.03 1.11
CA LEU A 161 18.12 -17.22 2.15
C LEU A 161 18.71 -17.87 3.41
N GLY A 162 18.58 -17.19 4.55
CA GLY A 162 18.89 -17.74 5.87
C GLY A 162 17.63 -18.11 6.64
N HIS A 163 16.79 -17.11 6.89
CA HIS A 163 15.57 -17.24 7.69
C HIS A 163 14.45 -16.37 7.13
N ILE A 164 13.20 -16.83 7.28
CA ILE A 164 11.98 -16.06 7.01
C ILE A 164 11.18 -16.02 8.31
N ASP A 165 10.85 -14.82 8.79
CA ASP A 165 9.97 -14.67 9.93
C ASP A 165 8.50 -14.78 9.50
N GLN A 166 7.61 -14.99 10.47
CA GLN A 166 6.17 -15.05 10.22
C GLN A 166 5.61 -13.79 9.53
N GLY A 167 6.20 -12.63 9.81
CA GLY A 167 5.80 -11.34 9.24
C GLY A 167 6.38 -11.04 7.85
N LEU A 168 7.29 -11.88 7.33
CA LEU A 168 8.12 -11.69 6.13
C LEU A 168 9.12 -10.51 6.23
N ALA A 169 8.82 -9.47 6.99
CA ALA A 169 9.64 -8.26 7.18
C ALA A 169 10.90 -8.48 8.04
N GLY A 170 11.04 -9.64 8.65
CA GLY A 170 12.22 -10.13 9.37
C GLY A 170 12.99 -11.20 8.59
N THR A 171 12.75 -11.34 7.28
CA THR A 171 13.59 -12.17 6.40
C THR A 171 15.05 -11.72 6.48
N MET A 172 15.96 -12.67 6.61
CA MET A 172 17.40 -12.42 6.71
C MET A 172 18.21 -13.32 5.78
N SER A 173 19.31 -12.75 5.28
CA SER A 173 20.35 -13.51 4.60
C SER A 173 21.08 -14.44 5.57
N GLY A 174 21.37 -15.67 5.12
CA GLY A 174 22.27 -16.61 5.77
C GLY A 174 23.73 -16.44 5.36
N LYS A 175 24.03 -15.47 4.48
CA LYS A 175 25.39 -15.19 3.98
C LYS A 175 26.03 -13.99 4.68
N SER A 176 25.25 -13.16 5.36
CA SER A 176 25.72 -11.99 6.08
C SER A 176 24.71 -11.55 7.13
N GLU A 177 25.19 -11.08 8.27
CA GLU A 177 24.37 -10.45 9.31
C GLU A 177 24.07 -8.97 9.01
N GLU A 178 24.85 -8.35 8.12
CA GLU A 178 24.67 -6.97 7.69
C GLU A 178 23.50 -6.78 6.73
N TRP A 179 22.98 -5.55 6.70
CA TRP A 179 21.85 -5.15 5.88
C TRP A 179 22.31 -4.17 4.81
N CYS A 180 21.63 -4.19 3.67
CA CYS A 180 21.83 -3.26 2.58
C CYS A 180 20.52 -2.51 2.36
N ASP A 181 20.54 -1.20 2.62
CA ASP A 181 19.43 -0.32 2.26
C ASP A 181 19.29 -0.24 0.73
N THR A 182 18.04 -0.11 0.27
CA THR A 182 17.68 -0.09 -1.15
C THR A 182 16.73 1.08 -1.44
N PRO A 183 16.66 1.55 -2.69
CA PRO A 183 15.70 2.59 -3.07
C PRO A 183 14.27 2.06 -3.18
N PHE A 184 14.03 0.75 -3.03
CA PHE A 184 12.71 0.16 -3.19
C PHE A 184 11.77 0.50 -2.03
N THR A 185 10.48 0.54 -2.34
CA THR A 185 9.38 0.72 -1.39
C THR A 185 8.15 -0.05 -1.85
N CYS A 186 7.24 -0.34 -0.92
CA CYS A 186 5.93 -0.89 -1.24
C CYS A 186 4.87 0.20 -1.04
N LEU A 187 4.06 0.42 -2.07
CA LEU A 187 2.77 1.10 -1.96
C LEU A 187 1.80 0.13 -1.28
N HIS A 188 1.56 0.35 0.00
CA HIS A 188 0.84 -0.55 0.89
C HIS A 188 -0.65 -0.18 0.91
N MET A 189 -1.46 -0.94 0.18
CA MET A 189 -2.88 -0.73 -0.08
C MET A 189 -3.79 -1.27 1.04
N SER A 190 -3.38 -1.10 2.30
CA SER A 190 -4.11 -1.68 3.43
C SER A 190 -5.41 -0.97 3.74
N ASN A 191 -5.51 0.35 3.51
CA ASN A 191 -6.69 1.16 3.85
C ASN A 191 -7.82 0.97 2.84
N ARG A 192 -8.39 -0.24 2.85
CA ARG A 192 -9.56 -0.65 2.07
C ARG A 192 -10.81 0.12 2.48
N PRO A 193 -11.83 0.16 1.59
CA PRO A 193 -13.17 0.64 1.94
C PRO A 193 -13.70 -0.08 3.18
N ILE A 194 -14.44 0.64 4.02
CA ILE A 194 -14.92 0.10 5.29
C ILE A 194 -15.92 -1.02 5.06
N GLU A 195 -16.76 -0.88 4.05
CA GLU A 195 -17.78 -1.85 3.65
C GLU A 195 -17.11 -3.18 3.30
N ALA A 196 -16.03 -3.13 2.51
CA ALA A 196 -15.26 -4.32 2.15
C ALA A 196 -14.60 -4.99 3.37
N ARG A 197 -14.04 -4.20 4.30
CA ARG A 197 -13.44 -4.74 5.54
C ARG A 197 -14.48 -5.32 6.49
N ALA A 198 -15.64 -4.67 6.62
CA ALA A 198 -16.73 -5.16 7.43
C ALA A 198 -17.28 -6.48 6.86
N GLU A 199 -17.42 -6.58 5.54
CA GLU A 199 -17.84 -7.79 4.87
C GLU A 199 -16.87 -8.95 5.07
N GLN A 200 -15.57 -8.73 4.84
CA GLN A 200 -14.54 -9.75 5.12
C GLN A 200 -14.54 -10.18 6.59
N ALA A 201 -14.73 -9.25 7.52
CA ALA A 201 -14.82 -9.58 8.94
C ALA A 201 -16.08 -10.39 9.28
N ARG A 202 -17.23 -10.08 8.66
CA ARG A 202 -18.47 -10.87 8.81
C ARG A 202 -18.28 -12.29 8.29
N GLN A 203 -17.78 -12.45 7.07
CA GLN A 203 -17.56 -13.77 6.47
C GLN A 203 -16.64 -14.64 7.34
N ARG A 204 -15.56 -14.06 7.89
CA ARG A 204 -14.68 -14.77 8.83
C ARG A 204 -15.39 -15.22 10.10
N LEU A 205 -16.23 -14.35 10.67
CA LEU A 205 -17.03 -14.69 11.85
C LEU A 205 -18.06 -15.79 11.56
N GLU A 206 -18.72 -15.75 10.41
CA GLU A 206 -19.71 -16.77 10.03
C GLU A 206 -19.08 -18.16 9.89
N VAL A 207 -17.89 -18.21 9.29
CA VAL A 207 -17.11 -19.45 9.18
C VAL A 207 -16.65 -19.94 10.55
N ALA A 208 -16.15 -19.04 11.41
CA ALA A 208 -15.64 -19.40 12.74
C ALA A 208 -16.75 -19.90 13.68
N GLU A 209 -17.89 -19.20 13.71
CA GLU A 209 -19.00 -19.47 14.64
C GLU A 209 -20.02 -20.47 14.08
N LYS A 210 -19.93 -20.83 12.79
CA LYS A 210 -20.94 -21.62 12.07
C LYS A 210 -22.36 -21.04 12.25
N ALA A 211 -22.46 -19.72 12.33
CA ALA A 211 -23.68 -18.98 12.61
C ALA A 211 -23.62 -17.59 11.93
N PRO A 212 -24.75 -16.97 11.56
CA PRO A 212 -24.76 -15.65 10.90
C PRO A 212 -24.04 -14.58 11.73
N ALA A 213 -23.24 -13.72 11.10
CA ALA A 213 -22.42 -12.70 11.80
C ALA A 213 -23.29 -11.70 12.58
N ASP A 214 -24.51 -11.46 12.10
CA ASP A 214 -25.48 -10.54 12.71
C ASP A 214 -26.28 -11.17 13.87
N SER A 215 -25.94 -12.39 14.31
CA SER A 215 -26.59 -12.97 15.47
C SER A 215 -26.32 -12.10 16.71
N ARG A 216 -27.39 -11.71 17.42
CA ARG A 216 -27.30 -10.92 18.67
C ARG A 216 -26.33 -11.52 19.70
N ARG A 217 -26.14 -12.85 19.66
CA ARG A 217 -25.25 -13.58 20.54
C ARG A 217 -23.78 -13.42 20.16
N THR A 218 -23.46 -13.49 18.86
CA THR A 218 -22.11 -13.30 18.32
C THR A 218 -21.62 -11.89 18.59
N LEU A 219 -22.40 -10.86 18.21
CA LEU A 219 -22.02 -9.45 18.39
C LEU A 219 -21.88 -9.03 19.87
N ALA A 220 -22.62 -9.65 20.79
CA ALA A 220 -22.54 -9.36 22.22
C ALA A 220 -21.30 -9.94 22.91
N GLN A 221 -20.62 -10.90 22.28
CA GLN A 221 -19.43 -11.57 22.81
C GLN A 221 -18.13 -11.03 22.21
N LEU A 222 -18.20 -10.22 21.15
CA LEU A 222 -17.03 -9.59 20.54
C LEU A 222 -16.51 -8.49 21.45
N ASP A 223 -15.22 -8.58 21.83
CA ASP A 223 -14.51 -7.43 22.36
C ASP A 223 -14.33 -6.41 21.21
N PRO A 224 -14.98 -5.23 21.27
CA PRO A 224 -14.86 -4.22 20.21
C PRO A 224 -13.46 -3.60 20.12
N TYR A 225 -12.61 -3.82 21.12
CA TYR A 225 -11.24 -3.32 21.17
C TYR A 225 -10.20 -4.35 20.68
N ALA A 226 -10.58 -5.63 20.55
CA ALA A 226 -9.74 -6.65 19.94
C ALA A 226 -9.40 -6.24 18.49
N ARG A 227 -8.12 -6.41 18.11
CA ARG A 227 -7.58 -5.92 16.81
C ARG A 227 -8.37 -6.47 15.61
N GLU A 228 -8.85 -7.69 15.75
CA GLU A 228 -9.60 -8.48 14.76
C GLU A 228 -11.04 -7.97 14.58
N ASN A 229 -11.65 -7.45 15.66
CA ASN A 229 -13.02 -6.94 15.67
C ASN A 229 -13.10 -5.43 15.42
N ARG A 230 -11.96 -4.74 15.43
CA ARG A 230 -11.87 -3.29 15.24
C ARG A 230 -12.54 -2.84 13.95
N HIS A 231 -12.52 -3.66 12.89
CA HIS A 231 -13.14 -3.34 11.61
C HIS A 231 -14.67 -3.36 11.64
N LEU A 232 -15.27 -4.12 12.56
CA LEU A 232 -16.72 -4.20 12.75
C LEU A 232 -17.27 -2.98 13.49
N THR A 233 -16.42 -2.25 14.22
CA THR A 233 -16.80 -1.08 15.02
C THR A 233 -16.17 0.23 14.52
N MET A 234 -15.30 0.17 13.51
CA MET A 234 -14.68 1.34 12.88
C MET A 234 -15.70 2.10 12.03
N THR A 235 -15.75 3.42 12.16
CA THR A 235 -16.56 4.29 11.31
C THR A 235 -15.69 5.00 10.27
N ALA A 236 -16.28 5.39 9.13
CA ALA A 236 -15.61 6.20 8.10
C ALA A 236 -14.98 7.46 8.69
N ALA A 237 -15.74 8.16 9.53
CA ALA A 237 -15.26 9.35 10.22
C ALA A 237 -14.02 9.07 11.10
N ARG A 238 -13.96 7.92 11.79
CA ARG A 238 -12.83 7.57 12.66
C ARG A 238 -11.60 7.15 11.86
N GLN A 239 -11.77 6.43 10.75
CA GLN A 239 -10.67 6.10 9.84
C GLN A 239 -10.08 7.36 9.22
N LEU A 240 -10.92 8.24 8.67
CA LEU A 240 -10.50 9.49 8.05
C LEU A 240 -9.86 10.46 9.06
N ALA A 241 -10.23 10.41 10.34
CA ALA A 241 -9.62 11.24 11.37
C ALA A 241 -8.10 11.05 11.49
N ALA A 242 -7.58 9.83 11.22
CA ALA A 242 -6.15 9.56 11.19
C ALA A 242 -5.42 10.31 10.06
N PHE A 243 -6.14 10.72 9.01
CA PHE A 243 -5.62 11.45 7.83
C PHE A 243 -5.97 12.94 7.86
N SER A 244 -6.47 13.45 9.00
CA SER A 244 -6.85 14.86 9.15
C SER A 244 -5.67 15.84 9.26
N LYS A 245 -4.44 15.31 9.36
CA LYS A 245 -3.19 16.07 9.37
C LYS A 245 -2.06 15.19 8.85
N GLY A 246 -1.06 15.80 8.21
CA GLY A 246 0.15 15.10 7.77
C GLY A 246 0.67 15.58 6.43
N VAL A 247 1.68 14.87 5.94
CA VAL A 247 2.25 15.03 4.61
C VAL A 247 1.84 13.82 3.77
N PHE A 248 1.13 14.07 2.68
CA PHE A 248 0.67 13.04 1.75
C PHE A 248 1.32 13.21 0.40
N ILE A 249 1.90 12.14 -0.14
CA ILE A 249 2.50 12.08 -1.46
C ILE A 249 1.37 11.93 -2.47
N GLN A 250 1.36 12.73 -3.53
CA GLN A 250 0.55 12.51 -4.71
C GLN A 250 1.42 11.85 -5.79
N PHE A 251 1.11 10.61 -6.13
CA PHE A 251 1.83 9.78 -7.08
C PHE A 251 0.92 9.30 -8.22
N PRO A 252 0.59 10.19 -9.17
CA PRO A 252 -0.41 9.91 -10.21
C PRO A 252 0.08 8.93 -11.28
N ALA A 253 1.39 8.83 -11.49
CA ALA A 253 1.97 7.88 -12.43
C ALA A 253 1.63 6.42 -12.05
N PHE A 254 1.50 6.12 -10.75
CA PHE A 254 1.05 4.80 -10.31
C PHE A 254 -0.37 4.50 -10.78
N VAL A 255 -1.31 5.42 -10.57
CA VAL A 255 -2.70 5.25 -11.03
C VAL A 255 -2.77 5.16 -12.55
N ALA A 256 -2.00 5.98 -13.27
CA ALA A 256 -1.91 5.93 -14.72
C ALA A 256 -1.39 4.57 -15.21
N GLN A 257 -0.36 4.02 -14.56
CA GLN A 257 0.15 2.68 -14.84
C GLN A 257 -0.91 1.61 -14.58
N LEU A 258 -1.59 1.64 -13.44
CA LEU A 258 -2.65 0.67 -13.14
C LEU A 258 -3.75 0.69 -14.21
N ARG A 259 -4.19 1.87 -14.64
CA ARG A 259 -5.15 2.02 -15.74
C ARG A 259 -4.62 1.49 -17.07
N ALA A 260 -3.35 1.77 -17.39
CA ALA A 260 -2.71 1.26 -18.60
C ALA A 260 -2.60 -0.27 -18.61
N LEU A 261 -2.47 -0.87 -17.42
CA LEU A 261 -2.56 -2.32 -17.22
C LEU A 261 -4.01 -2.84 -17.22
N GLY A 262 -5.00 -2.00 -17.51
CA GLY A 262 -6.41 -2.37 -17.57
C GLY A 262 -7.07 -2.58 -16.20
N ILE A 263 -6.46 -2.10 -15.12
CA ILE A 263 -7.05 -2.15 -13.78
C ILE A 263 -8.05 -1.01 -13.65
N ALA A 264 -9.30 -1.35 -13.39
CA ALA A 264 -10.41 -0.39 -13.34
C ALA A 264 -11.06 -0.25 -11.95
N THR A 265 -10.55 -0.94 -10.92
CA THR A 265 -11.21 -0.94 -9.61
C THR A 265 -11.21 0.49 -9.01
N PRO A 266 -12.37 1.08 -8.68
CA PRO A 266 -12.44 2.46 -8.17
C PRO A 266 -11.56 2.70 -6.93
N PHE A 267 -11.38 1.67 -6.11
CA PHE A 267 -10.51 1.72 -4.94
C PHE A 267 -9.04 2.08 -5.29
N LEU A 268 -8.51 1.57 -6.40
CA LEU A 268 -7.12 1.79 -6.81
C LEU A 268 -6.96 2.99 -7.73
N VAL A 269 -7.92 3.19 -8.65
CA VAL A 269 -7.75 4.17 -9.73
C VAL A 269 -8.74 5.33 -9.68
N GLY A 270 -9.75 5.29 -8.82
CA GLY A 270 -10.81 6.31 -8.76
C GLY A 270 -11.72 6.34 -9.99
N ASP A 271 -12.87 7.00 -9.84
CA ASP A 271 -13.91 7.06 -10.89
C ASP A 271 -13.63 8.12 -11.97
N ALA A 272 -12.87 9.16 -11.64
CA ALA A 272 -12.59 10.27 -12.55
C ALA A 272 -11.26 10.08 -13.26
N ALA A 273 -11.20 10.41 -14.56
CA ALA A 273 -9.93 10.57 -15.27
C ALA A 273 -9.01 11.49 -14.47
N LEU A 274 -7.76 11.06 -14.22
CA LEU A 274 -6.80 11.93 -13.56
C LEU A 274 -6.54 13.10 -14.50
N PRO A 275 -6.43 14.34 -13.99
CA PRO A 275 -6.00 15.46 -14.82
C PRO A 275 -4.71 15.09 -15.55
N THR A 276 -4.64 15.38 -16.84
CA THR A 276 -3.50 15.09 -17.71
C THR A 276 -2.19 15.72 -17.21
N GLU A 277 -2.31 16.76 -16.37
CA GLU A 277 -1.22 17.46 -15.69
C GLU A 277 -1.12 17.10 -14.20
N SER A 278 -1.34 15.84 -13.81
CA SER A 278 -1.16 15.49 -12.40
C SER A 278 0.34 15.55 -12.05
N THR A 279 0.75 16.65 -11.45
CA THR A 279 2.12 16.88 -10.99
C THR A 279 2.41 15.98 -9.78
N PHE A 280 3.58 15.33 -9.78
CA PHE A 280 4.10 14.67 -8.60
C PHE A 280 4.36 15.70 -7.49
N GLY A 281 4.00 15.40 -6.24
CA GLY A 281 4.20 16.35 -5.16
C GLY A 281 3.62 15.92 -3.83
N LEU A 282 3.50 16.89 -2.93
CA LEU A 282 3.16 16.71 -1.53
C LEU A 282 1.99 17.60 -1.12
N TRP A 283 0.99 17.00 -0.50
CA TRP A 283 -0.08 17.67 0.20
C TRP A 283 0.28 17.81 1.68
N GLN A 284 0.33 19.05 2.16
CA GLN A 284 0.45 19.35 3.57
C GLN A 284 -0.94 19.69 4.10
N VAL A 285 -1.45 18.82 4.98
CA VAL A 285 -2.77 18.93 5.58
C VAL A 285 -2.60 19.27 7.05
N ALA A 286 -3.27 20.32 7.51
CA ALA A 286 -3.20 20.77 8.88
C ALA A 286 -4.58 21.24 9.39
N PRO A 287 -4.92 20.95 10.67
CA PRO A 287 -6.20 21.38 11.22
C PRO A 287 -6.34 22.90 11.16
N ARG A 288 -7.50 23.38 10.68
CA ARG A 288 -7.85 24.81 10.60
C ARG A 288 -6.95 25.64 9.67
N ARG A 289 -6.19 25.00 8.78
CA ARG A 289 -5.47 25.65 7.66
C ARG A 289 -5.98 25.10 6.34
N LYS A 290 -5.80 25.86 5.26
CA LYS A 290 -6.07 25.35 3.91
C LYS A 290 -4.98 24.33 3.55
N ASP A 291 -5.39 23.18 3.04
CA ASP A 291 -4.49 22.17 2.49
C ASP A 291 -3.59 22.83 1.42
N ARG A 292 -2.31 22.50 1.45
CA ARG A 292 -1.32 23.06 0.53
C ARG A 292 -0.68 21.96 -0.29
N PHE A 293 -0.83 22.03 -1.60
CA PHE A 293 -0.05 21.22 -2.53
C PHE A 293 1.28 21.90 -2.85
N THR A 294 2.33 21.09 -2.97
CA THR A 294 3.68 21.54 -3.30
C THR A 294 4.33 20.47 -4.18
N PRO A 295 4.58 20.72 -5.49
CA PRO A 295 5.43 19.89 -6.31
C PRO A 295 6.75 19.62 -5.60
N PHE A 296 7.24 18.41 -5.75
CA PHE A 296 8.50 17.99 -5.18
C PHE A 296 9.46 17.73 -6.34
N ASP A 297 10.64 18.33 -6.26
CA ASP A 297 11.77 18.06 -7.13
C ASP A 297 12.96 17.74 -6.23
N GLY A 298 13.51 16.54 -6.36
CA GLY A 298 14.59 16.12 -5.48
C GLY A 298 15.94 16.75 -5.85
N ASN A 299 16.15 17.21 -7.08
CA ASN A 299 17.34 17.98 -7.44
C ASN A 299 17.34 19.30 -6.66
N ILE A 300 16.22 20.05 -6.74
CA ILE A 300 16.03 21.28 -5.95
C ILE A 300 16.21 21.00 -4.46
N TYR A 301 15.62 19.90 -3.96
CA TYR A 301 15.77 19.55 -2.55
C TYR A 301 17.23 19.31 -2.16
N THR A 302 18.00 18.56 -2.95
CA THR A 302 19.41 18.27 -2.66
C THR A 302 20.33 19.47 -2.82
N GLU A 303 20.06 20.38 -3.75
CA GLU A 303 20.80 21.65 -3.89
C GLU A 303 20.71 22.49 -2.62
N HIS A 304 19.53 22.52 -1.98
CA HIS A 304 19.31 23.23 -0.72
C HIS A 304 19.78 22.43 0.51
N ASN A 305 20.07 21.14 0.36
CA ASN A 305 20.38 20.21 1.44
C ASN A 305 21.59 19.34 1.06
N PRO A 306 22.80 19.93 0.97
CA PRO A 306 24.00 19.24 0.48
C PRO A 306 24.43 18.07 1.38
N ASP A 307 24.02 18.08 2.66
CA ASP A 307 24.20 16.96 3.58
C ASP A 307 23.41 15.71 3.12
N VAL A 308 22.20 15.87 2.58
CA VAL A 308 21.40 14.76 2.05
C VAL A 308 22.05 14.22 0.77
N ALA A 309 22.52 15.13 -0.09
CA ALA A 309 23.22 14.77 -1.32
C ALA A 309 24.49 13.95 -1.03
N ALA A 310 25.27 14.34 -0.02
CA ALA A 310 26.49 13.66 0.39
C ALA A 310 26.25 12.24 0.93
N VAL A 311 25.11 12.00 1.59
CA VAL A 311 24.73 10.67 2.11
C VAL A 311 24.18 9.75 1.01
N GLY A 312 23.69 10.30 -0.11
CA GLY A 312 23.12 9.53 -1.21
C GLY A 312 21.78 8.86 -0.89
N THR A 313 21.09 9.32 0.16
CA THR A 313 19.72 8.86 0.46
C THR A 313 18.73 9.46 -0.55
N PRO A 314 17.75 8.70 -1.06
CA PRO A 314 16.75 9.25 -1.96
C PRO A 314 16.06 10.50 -1.37
N PRO A 315 16.03 11.64 -2.09
CA PRO A 315 15.61 12.95 -1.57
C PRO A 315 14.22 12.93 -0.93
N LEU A 316 13.25 12.32 -1.61
CA LEU A 316 11.87 12.23 -1.12
C LEU A 316 11.78 11.42 0.17
N ARG A 317 12.48 10.28 0.24
CA ARG A 317 12.49 9.41 1.43
C ARG A 317 13.07 10.16 2.63
N HIS A 318 14.15 10.92 2.42
CA HIS A 318 14.73 11.78 3.44
C HIS A 318 13.73 12.84 3.91
N TYR A 319 13.10 13.56 2.98
CA TYR A 319 12.13 14.61 3.33
C TYR A 319 10.96 14.08 4.15
N LEU A 320 10.40 12.93 3.76
CA LEU A 320 9.27 12.32 4.45
C LEU A 320 9.63 11.84 5.86
N SER A 321 10.85 11.31 6.03
CA SER A 321 11.29 10.72 7.30
C SER A 321 11.81 11.77 8.29
N HIS A 322 12.49 12.80 7.80
CA HIS A 322 13.19 13.80 8.62
C HIS A 322 12.90 15.23 8.16
N GLY A 323 13.07 15.50 6.87
CA GLY A 323 13.13 16.86 6.35
C GLY A 323 11.90 17.72 6.64
N HIS A 324 10.70 17.15 6.63
CA HIS A 324 9.48 17.89 6.99
C HIS A 324 9.49 18.35 8.46
N ALA A 325 9.88 17.46 9.38
CA ALA A 325 9.94 17.77 10.81
C ALA A 325 11.07 18.77 11.12
N GLU A 326 12.15 18.72 10.35
CA GLU A 326 13.27 19.67 10.42
C GLU A 326 12.96 21.03 9.77
N GLY A 327 11.83 21.18 9.08
CA GLY A 327 11.45 22.41 8.40
C GLY A 327 12.21 22.69 7.11
N ARG A 328 12.81 21.66 6.49
CA ARG A 328 13.54 21.79 5.21
C ARG A 328 12.57 22.19 4.10
N ARG A 329 13.02 23.12 3.24
CA ARG A 329 12.22 23.62 2.12
C ARG A 329 12.31 22.66 0.93
N ILE A 330 11.22 22.57 0.17
CA ILE A 330 11.09 21.74 -1.05
C ILE A 330 10.81 22.60 -2.29
N ARG A 331 10.91 23.92 -2.17
CA ARG A 331 10.73 24.93 -3.22
C ARG A 331 11.70 26.07 -3.02
N THR A 332 11.98 26.80 -4.10
CA THR A 332 12.71 28.07 -4.03
C THR A 332 11.81 29.21 -3.56
N ALA A 333 12.39 30.34 -3.16
CA ALA A 333 11.63 31.54 -2.79
C ALA A 333 10.86 32.14 -3.99
N GLU A 334 11.39 31.98 -5.20
CA GLU A 334 10.80 32.47 -6.45
C GLU A 334 9.54 31.65 -6.85
N ASP A 335 9.52 30.36 -6.50
CA ASP A 335 8.34 29.48 -6.68
C ASP A 335 7.19 29.79 -5.69
N GLU A 336 7.48 30.41 -4.54
CA GLU A 336 6.45 30.78 -3.57
C GLU A 336 5.63 32.01 -4.00
N GLU A 337 6.23 32.91 -4.79
CA GLU A 337 5.55 34.13 -5.30
C GLU A 337 4.71 33.87 -6.55
N THR A 338 5.01 32.81 -7.32
CA THR A 338 4.38 32.51 -8.62
C THR A 338 3.35 31.38 -8.57
N PHE A 339 3.29 30.60 -7.47
CA PHE A 339 2.40 29.45 -7.40
C PHE A 339 0.94 29.82 -7.15
N THR A 340 0.14 29.79 -8.22
CA THR A 340 -1.32 29.79 -8.13
C THR A 340 -1.79 28.33 -8.20
N PRO A 341 -2.42 27.76 -7.15
CA PRO A 341 -2.78 26.36 -7.17
C PRO A 341 -3.83 26.07 -8.25
N LEU A 342 -3.42 25.32 -9.29
CA LEU A 342 -4.31 24.66 -10.23
C LEU A 342 -4.90 23.42 -9.54
N VAL A 343 -5.83 23.60 -8.60
CA VAL A 343 -6.95 22.71 -8.24
C VAL A 343 -7.68 23.39 -7.07
N SER A 344 -8.79 24.04 -7.39
CA SER A 344 -9.84 24.40 -6.45
C SER A 344 -11.12 23.75 -6.94
N ALA A 345 -11.21 22.43 -6.80
CA ALA A 345 -12.46 21.69 -6.99
C ALA A 345 -12.46 20.47 -6.05
N GLU A 346 -12.95 20.72 -4.84
CA GLU A 346 -13.71 19.78 -4.01
C GLU A 346 -13.13 18.36 -3.78
N LEU A 347 -12.12 18.28 -2.91
CA LEU A 347 -12.05 17.21 -1.90
C LEU A 347 -12.73 17.71 -0.62
N GLN A 348 -14.04 17.98 -0.68
CA GLN A 348 -14.85 18.13 0.53
C GLN A 348 -15.56 16.81 0.82
N PRO A 349 -15.44 16.24 2.03
CA PRO A 349 -16.37 15.18 2.43
C PRO A 349 -17.79 15.78 2.46
N SER A 350 -18.68 15.17 1.68
CA SER A 350 -20.07 15.59 1.54
C SER A 350 -20.75 15.76 2.90
N ASN A 351 -21.30 16.95 3.12
CA ASN A 351 -22.32 17.31 4.11
C ASN A 351 -22.29 16.60 5.49
N ARG A 352 -21.75 17.31 6.49
CA ARG A 352 -22.18 17.11 7.88
C ARG A 352 -23.69 17.37 7.96
N PRO A 353 -24.52 16.47 8.52
CA PRO A 353 -25.89 16.83 8.84
C PRO A 353 -25.87 17.97 9.85
N LYS A 354 -26.55 19.09 9.52
CA LYS A 354 -26.76 20.19 10.46
C LYS A 354 -27.49 19.64 11.69
N PRO A 355 -27.09 19.99 12.93
CA PRO A 355 -27.84 19.59 14.10
C PRO A 355 -29.26 20.15 14.02
N ALA A 356 -30.26 19.29 14.22
CA ALA A 356 -31.67 19.66 14.21
C ALA A 356 -31.90 20.84 15.16
N ARG A 357 -32.41 21.94 14.60
CA ARG A 357 -32.78 23.13 15.36
C ARG A 357 -33.93 22.73 16.30
N LYS A 358 -33.68 22.74 17.62
CA LYS A 358 -34.72 22.52 18.64
C LYS A 358 -35.90 23.48 18.35
N LEU A 359 -37.02 22.95 17.87
CA LEU A 359 -38.27 23.69 17.84
C LEU A 359 -38.70 23.95 19.28
N ARG A 360 -38.55 25.21 19.73
CA ARG A 360 -39.24 25.71 20.90
C ARG A 360 -40.72 25.81 20.54
N ASN A 361 -41.53 24.87 21.04
CA ASN A 361 -42.98 25.00 21.02
C ASN A 361 -43.41 26.13 21.97
N THR A 362 -43.59 27.33 21.44
CA THR A 362 -44.42 28.37 22.05
C THR A 362 -45.88 28.09 21.71
N LEU A 363 -46.58 27.34 22.55
CA LEU A 363 -48.04 27.34 22.60
C LEU A 363 -48.48 28.58 23.41
N LYS A 364 -48.80 29.66 22.70
CA LYS A 364 -49.63 30.74 23.23
C LYS A 364 -51.08 30.28 23.17
N VAL A 365 -51.62 29.78 24.28
CA VAL A 365 -53.07 29.71 24.48
C VAL A 365 -53.53 31.12 24.86
N ARG A 366 -54.14 31.84 23.91
CA ARG A 366 -54.99 32.99 24.21
C ARG A 366 -56.33 32.44 24.69
N ALA A 367 -56.53 32.43 26.00
CA ALA A 367 -57.86 32.46 26.57
C ALA A 367 -58.30 33.93 26.65
N LYS A 368 -59.48 34.25 26.11
CA LYS A 368 -60.47 35.10 26.76
C LYS A 368 -61.74 35.12 25.91
N ASN A 369 -62.85 34.92 26.62
CA ASN A 369 -64.18 35.38 26.22
C ASN A 369 -64.15 36.85 25.78
#